data_AF-A0A970JL08-F1
#
_entry.id   AF-A0A970JL08-F1
#
_cell.length_a   1.000
_cell.length_b   1.000
_cell.length_c   1.000
_cell.angle_alpha   90.00
_cell.angle_beta   90.00
_cell.angle_gamma   90.00
#
_symmetry.space_group_name_H-M   'P 1'
#
loop_
_entity.id
_entity.type
_entity.pdbx_description
1 polymer ?
#
loop_
_entity_poly.entity_id
_entity_poly.type
_entity_poly.pdbx_seq_one_letter_code
_entity_poly.pdbx_strand_id
1 'polypeptide(L)' 'MFDINKLDPESRAFYNSLPQIARDAIEKSAKSGVRFENVDDLRDYYYNYIKGYDSVIYQNTPDANSSELDPDDSYI' A
#
# COMPACT_ATOMS: atom_id res chain seq x y z
N MET A 1 7.93 -20.22 3.92
CA MET A 1 8.73 -19.12 3.34
C MET A 1 8.19 -18.85 1.95
N PHE A 2 7.91 -17.60 1.62
CA PHE A 2 7.47 -17.20 0.28
C PHE A 2 8.56 -17.52 -0.73
N ASP A 3 8.17 -18.15 -1.83
CA ASP A 3 9.09 -18.48 -2.92
C ASP A 3 8.42 -18.13 -4.23
N ILE A 4 8.82 -16.99 -4.79
CA ILE A 4 8.29 -16.46 -6.03
C ILE A 4 8.46 -17.44 -7.21
N ASN A 5 9.46 -18.34 -7.15
CA ASN A 5 9.71 -19.31 -8.22
C ASN A 5 8.71 -20.46 -8.23
N LYS A 6 7.89 -20.61 -7.18
CA LYS A 6 6.80 -21.59 -7.12
C LYS A 6 5.51 -21.08 -7.72
N LEU A 7 5.41 -19.79 -8.01
CA LEU A 7 4.27 -19.22 -8.70
C LEU A 7 4.39 -19.45 -10.20
N ASP A 8 3.24 -19.44 -10.86
CA ASP A 8 3.14 -19.47 -12.31
C ASP A 8 3.85 -18.25 -12.96
N PRO A 9 4.20 -18.33 -14.26
CA PRO A 9 4.95 -17.27 -14.94
C PRO A 9 4.26 -15.90 -14.90
N GLU A 10 2.93 -15.86 -14.91
CA GLU A 10 2.16 -14.63 -14.92
C GLU A 10 2.25 -13.92 -13.56
N SER A 11 2.04 -14.67 -12.47
CA SER A 11 2.25 -14.20 -11.10
C SER A 11 3.66 -13.64 -10.87
N ARG A 12 4.68 -14.31 -11.43
CA ARG A 12 6.08 -13.87 -11.36
C ARG A 12 6.32 -12.57 -12.11
N ALA A 13 5.78 -12.47 -13.33
CA ALA A 13 5.88 -11.25 -14.13
C ALA A 13 5.20 -10.08 -13.41
N PHE A 14 4.01 -10.30 -12.85
CA PHE A 14 3.30 -9.29 -12.06
C PHE A 14 4.11 -8.84 -10.85
N TYR A 15 4.56 -9.77 -10.00
CA TYR A 15 5.38 -9.46 -8.82
C TYR A 15 6.63 -8.64 -9.19
N ASN A 16 7.34 -9.02 -10.26
CA ASN A 16 8.53 -8.30 -10.71
C ASN A 16 8.24 -6.90 -11.29
N SER A 17 7.01 -6.66 -11.76
CA SER A 17 6.58 -5.34 -12.23
C SER A 17 6.24 -4.38 -11.08
N LEU A 18 6.07 -4.88 -9.85
CA LEU A 18 5.70 -4.08 -8.70
C LEU A 18 6.89 -3.23 -8.18
N PRO A 19 6.62 -2.03 -7.64
CA PRO A 19 7.64 -1.24 -6.95
C PRO A 19 8.20 -2.02 -5.76
N GLN A 20 9.48 -1.76 -5.41
CA GLN A 20 10.18 -2.50 -4.34
C GLN A 20 9.40 -2.50 -3.02
N ILE A 21 8.78 -1.37 -2.67
CA ILE A 21 8.00 -1.24 -1.43
C ILE A 21 6.80 -2.21 -1.37
N ALA A 22 6.15 -2.47 -2.52
CA ALA A 22 5.04 -3.42 -2.60
C ALA A 22 5.56 -4.87 -2.53
N ARG A 23 6.71 -5.14 -3.16
CA ARG A 23 7.39 -6.45 -3.07
C ARG A 23 7.78 -6.77 -1.63
N ASP A 24 8.37 -5.82 -0.91
CA ASP A 24 8.73 -5.96 0.50
C ASP A 24 7.49 -6.20 1.39
N ALA A 25 6.38 -5.52 1.10
CA ALA A 25 5.12 -5.72 1.81
C ALA A 25 4.55 -7.13 1.59
N ILE A 26 4.60 -7.64 0.36
CA ILE A 26 4.18 -9.02 0.02
C ILE A 26 5.05 -10.04 0.77
N GLU A 27 6.38 -9.87 0.74
CA GLU A 27 7.30 -10.76 1.46
C GLU A 27 7.07 -10.75 2.96
N LYS A 28 6.81 -9.58 3.56
CA LYS A 28 6.50 -9.43 4.98
C LYS A 28 5.21 -10.14 5.34
N SER A 29 4.16 -9.95 4.56
CA SER A 29 2.86 -10.61 4.77
C SER A 29 2.97 -12.12 4.64
N ALA A 30 3.77 -12.60 3.70
CA ALA A 30 3.99 -14.04 3.57
C ALA A 30 4.81 -14.64 4.73
N LYS A 31 5.72 -13.86 5.34
CA LYS A 31 6.39 -14.26 6.60
C LYS A 31 5.39 -14.33 7.78
N SER A 32 4.34 -13.50 7.76
CA SER A 32 3.24 -13.55 8.73
C SER A 32 2.18 -14.62 8.46
N GLY A 33 2.35 -15.42 7.39
CA GLY A 33 1.49 -16.58 7.11
C GLY A 33 0.49 -16.38 5.97
N VAL A 34 0.47 -15.21 5.32
CA VAL A 34 -0.33 -15.00 4.10
C VAL A 34 0.20 -15.90 2.99
N ARG A 35 -0.70 -16.54 2.24
CA ARG A 35 -0.36 -17.37 1.09
C ARG A 35 -0.76 -16.64 -0.18
N PHE A 36 0.12 -16.68 -1.16
CA PHE A 36 -0.11 -16.21 -2.52
C PHE A 36 0.08 -17.44 -3.41
N GLU A 37 -0.96 -17.85 -4.10
CA GLU A 37 -0.98 -19.07 -4.94
C GLU A 37 -1.06 -18.71 -6.42
N ASN A 38 -1.61 -17.54 -6.74
CA ASN A 38 -1.84 -17.06 -8.09
C ASN A 38 -1.67 -15.53 -8.21
N VAL A 39 -1.87 -15.01 -9.42
CA VAL A 39 -1.70 -13.60 -9.73
C VAL A 39 -2.81 -12.74 -9.11
N ASP A 40 -4.00 -13.29 -8.94
CA ASP A 40 -5.14 -12.58 -8.36
C ASP A 40 -4.90 -12.30 -6.87
N ASP A 41 -4.32 -13.25 -6.13
CA ASP A 41 -3.92 -13.02 -4.72
C ASP A 41 -2.93 -11.85 -4.60
N LEU A 42 -1.97 -11.78 -5.53
CA LEU A 42 -0.97 -10.69 -5.57
C LEU A 42 -1.63 -9.36 -5.96
N ARG A 43 -2.55 -9.37 -6.93
CA ARG A 43 -3.30 -8.19 -7.36
C ARG A 43 -4.17 -7.66 -6.25
N ASP A 44 -4.98 -8.50 -5.62
CA ASP A 44 -5.87 -8.11 -4.53
C ASP A 44 -5.08 -7.55 -3.35
N TYR A 45 -3.98 -8.19 -2.97
CA TYR A 45 -3.11 -7.66 -1.94
C TYR A 45 -2.51 -6.31 -2.33
N TYR A 46 -2.03 -6.17 -3.57
CA TYR A 46 -1.47 -4.92 -4.06
C TYR A 46 -2.52 -3.80 -4.13
N TYR A 47 -3.73 -4.09 -4.61
CA TYR A 47 -4.85 -3.14 -4.63
C TYR A 47 -5.24 -2.69 -3.22
N ASN A 48 -5.33 -3.63 -2.26
CA ASN A 48 -5.62 -3.31 -0.86
C ASN A 48 -4.48 -2.54 -0.20
N TYR A 49 -3.22 -2.88 -0.53
CA TYR A 49 -2.05 -2.18 -0.06
C TYR A 49 -2.03 -0.72 -0.54
N ILE A 50 -2.29 -0.47 -1.83
CA ILE A 50 -2.38 0.89 -2.38
C ILE A 50 -3.56 1.64 -1.77
N LYS A 51 -4.76 1.03 -1.71
CA LYS A 51 -5.93 1.68 -1.12
C LYS A 51 -5.74 2.02 0.36
N GLY A 52 -5.10 1.12 1.12
CA GLY A 52 -4.71 1.38 2.50
C GLY A 52 -3.68 2.51 2.59
N TYR A 53 -2.73 2.57 1.67
CA TYR A 53 -1.75 3.66 1.57
C TYR A 53 -2.44 5.00 1.25
N ASP A 54 -3.36 5.02 0.29
CA ASP A 54 -4.18 6.19 -0.04
C ASP A 54 -4.95 6.66 1.19
N SER A 55 -5.57 5.75 1.94
CA SER A 55 -6.31 6.13 3.16
C SER A 55 -5.40 6.70 4.25
N VAL A 56 -4.15 6.24 4.37
CA VAL A 56 -3.16 6.76 5.34
C VAL A 56 -2.55 8.07 4.86
N ILE A 57 -2.36 8.26 3.55
CA ILE A 57 -1.91 9.51 2.95
C ILE A 57 -3.02 10.56 3.07
N TYR A 58 -4.29 10.24 2.78
CA TYR A 58 -5.41 11.18 2.93
C TYR A 58 -5.67 11.56 4.39
N GLN A 59 -5.40 10.67 5.36
CA GLN A 59 -5.49 11.02 6.78
C GLN A 59 -4.27 11.80 7.30
N ASN A 60 -3.14 11.81 6.58
CA ASN A 60 -1.92 12.54 6.97
C ASN A 60 -1.54 13.70 6.03
N THR A 61 -2.24 13.88 4.91
CA THR A 61 -2.30 15.18 4.26
C THR A 61 -3.07 16.06 5.23
N PRO A 62 -2.45 17.07 5.87
CA PRO A 62 -3.24 18.10 6.50
C PRO A 62 -4.22 18.56 5.43
N ASP A 63 -5.51 18.52 5.75
CA ASP A 63 -6.55 19.10 4.93
C ASP A 63 -6.03 20.47 4.47
N ALA A 64 -5.63 20.59 3.21
CA ALA A 64 -5.29 21.88 2.60
C ALA A 64 -6.54 22.77 2.46
N ASN A 65 -7.66 22.37 3.09
CA ASN A 65 -8.89 23.10 3.29
C ASN A 65 -9.21 23.39 4.76
N SER A 66 -8.29 23.24 5.72
CA SER A 66 -8.39 24.02 6.96
C SER A 66 -7.86 25.43 6.70
N SER A 67 -8.59 26.19 5.88
CA SER A 67 -8.67 27.64 6.05
C SER A 67 -9.48 27.92 7.31
N GLU A 68 -9.00 27.45 8.46
CA GLU A 68 -9.34 28.07 9.73
C GLU A 68 -8.50 29.35 9.77
N LEU A 69 -9.05 30.37 9.10
CA LEU A 69 -8.71 31.76 9.34
C LEU A 69 -8.80 31.98 10.85
N ASP A 70 -7.64 32.04 11.49
CA ASP A 70 -7.44 32.49 12.86
C ASP A 70 -8.24 33.80 13.07
N PRO A 71 -9.36 33.78 13.82
CA PRO A 71 -10.12 34.99 14.07
C PRO A 71 -9.83 35.43 15.50
N ASP A 72 -8.58 35.79 15.83
CA ASP A 72 -8.33 36.70 16.95
C ASP A 72 -6.95 37.37 16.88
N ASP A 73 -6.67 38.07 15.77
CA ASP A 73 -5.87 39.28 15.86
C ASP A 73 -6.78 40.38 16.42
N SER A 74 -6.82 40.50 17.75
CA SER A 74 -7.33 41.70 18.42
C SER A 74 -6.32 42.18 19.44
N TYR A 75 -5.25 42.80 18.94
CA TYR A 75 -4.61 43.91 19.64
C TYR A 75 -5.61 45.07 19.71
N ILE A 76 -6.33 45.27 20.83
CA ILE A 76 -6.53 46.56 21.53
C ILE A 76 -6.93 46.29 22.99
#